data_AF-A0A7J0E293-F1
#
_entry.id   AF-A0A7J0E293-F1
#
_cell.length_a   1.000
_cell.length_b   1.000
_cell.length_c   1.000
_cell.angle_alpha   90.00
_cell.angle_beta   90.00
_cell.angle_gamma   90.00
#
_symmetry.space_group_name_H-M   'P 1'
#
loop_
_entity.id
_entity.type
_entity.pdbx_description
1 polymer ?
#
loop_
_entity_poly.entity_id
_entity_poly.type
_entity_poly.pdbx_seq_one_letter_code
_entity_poly.pdbx_strand_id
1 'polypeptide(L)'
;MVGRMIIWGRVNVIEAQDVESHDKSQLPQVFVKANVGNQILKTKLCPNRTTSPFWNEDLIFVAAEPFEEQLVLTVENKLSPAKDELVGKASLPLTQFERRLDHRPVHSQWFKLERFGFGALEGDKRHELKFSTRVHLRACLEGAYHVLDESTMYVSDTRPTARQLWKQPIGILEVGILSAQGLLPMKTKDGRGTTDAYCVAKYGLKWVRTRTITDTFSPKWNEQYTWEVYDPCTVITLGVFDNCHLGGGEKPVAGKDSRIGKVRIRLSTLETDRIYAHSYPLLVLQPSGLKKMGELQLAFRFTCLSLAHTIYLYGHPLLPKMHYLHPFTVNQLDSLRYQAMNIVTVRLGRAEPPLRKEVVEYMLDVDSHMWSMRRSKANFFRIVSLFSGVISMSRWLGEVCHWKNPATSILVHVLLFILICYPELILPTIFLYMFLIGIWNFRFRPRHPPHMDTKLSWAEAVHPDELDEEFDTFPTSKQQDVVRMRYDRIRSVAGRIQTVVGDMATQGERFQALLSWRDPRASSLFIVFCLCAAIALYVTPFKIVVLVAGLYFLRHPRFRSKMPSVPSNFFRRLPARADSML
;
A
#
# COMPACT_ATOMS: atom_id res chain seq x y z
N MET A 1 -11.84 -3.61 -17.69
CA MET A 1 -10.47 -3.57 -18.22
C MET A 1 -9.59 -4.50 -17.40
N VAL A 2 -8.94 -5.49 -18.01
CA VAL A 2 -7.99 -6.35 -17.29
C VAL A 2 -6.63 -5.64 -17.29
N GLY A 3 -6.13 -5.27 -16.12
CA GLY A 3 -4.79 -4.73 -15.96
C GLY A 3 -3.78 -5.77 -16.46
N ARG A 4 -3.01 -5.41 -17.48
CA ARG A 4 -1.88 -6.22 -17.94
C ARG A 4 -0.81 -6.24 -16.85
N MET A 5 -0.06 -7.33 -16.81
CA MET A 5 0.88 -7.62 -15.73
C MET A 5 2.06 -6.63 -15.73
N ILE A 6 2.40 -6.11 -14.54
CA ILE A 6 3.55 -5.24 -14.28
C ILE A 6 4.57 -6.05 -13.49
N ILE A 7 5.86 -5.92 -13.81
CA ILE A 7 6.97 -6.69 -13.23
C ILE A 7 8.15 -5.77 -12.93
N TRP A 8 8.94 -6.10 -11.90
CA TRP A 8 10.20 -5.40 -11.65
C TRP A 8 11.33 -6.01 -12.49
N GLY A 9 12.07 -5.17 -13.23
CA GLY A 9 13.29 -5.56 -13.93
C GLY A 9 14.51 -5.16 -13.09
N ARG A 10 15.29 -6.13 -12.62
CA ARG A 10 16.54 -5.86 -11.91
C ARG A 10 17.69 -5.96 -12.89
N VAL A 11 18.45 -4.88 -13.04
CA VAL A 11 19.67 -4.78 -13.86
C VAL A 11 20.83 -4.46 -12.94
N ASN A 12 21.61 -5.47 -12.59
CA ASN A 12 22.85 -5.32 -11.84
C ASN A 12 23.98 -5.03 -12.82
N VAL A 13 24.53 -3.82 -12.76
CA VAL A 13 25.67 -3.39 -13.58
C VAL A 13 26.94 -3.72 -12.81
N ILE A 14 27.68 -4.75 -13.26
CA ILE A 14 28.84 -5.27 -12.53
C ILE A 14 30.08 -4.45 -12.90
N GLU A 15 30.48 -4.52 -14.17
CA GLU A 15 31.70 -3.90 -14.67
C GLU A 15 31.60 -3.59 -16.17
N ALA A 16 32.55 -2.81 -16.67
CA ALA A 16 32.78 -2.65 -18.09
C ALA A 16 34.26 -2.88 -18.41
N GLN A 17 34.54 -3.24 -19.67
CA GLN A 17 35.89 -3.48 -20.19
C GLN A 17 36.07 -2.73 -21.51
N ASP A 18 37.33 -2.46 -21.83
CA ASP A 18 37.75 -1.74 -23.05
C ASP A 18 37.07 -0.36 -23.16
N VAL A 19 36.89 0.33 -22.03
CA VAL A 19 36.33 1.68 -22.02
C VAL A 19 37.42 2.66 -22.40
N GLU A 20 37.32 3.25 -23.59
CA GLU A 20 38.26 4.29 -24.06
C GLU A 20 37.65 5.69 -23.93
N SER A 21 38.48 6.65 -23.51
CA SER A 21 38.20 8.08 -23.63
C SER A 21 38.54 8.58 -25.03
N HIS A 22 37.87 9.65 -25.48
CA HIS A 22 38.24 10.30 -26.73
C HIS A 22 39.60 10.99 -26.65
N ASP A 23 39.93 11.55 -25.48
CA ASP A 23 41.29 11.99 -25.18
C ASP A 23 42.13 10.83 -24.62
N LYS A 24 42.90 10.19 -25.51
CA LYS A 24 43.78 9.07 -25.17
C LYS A 24 44.83 9.38 -24.09
N SER A 25 45.03 10.66 -23.75
CA SER A 25 45.94 11.07 -22.68
C SER A 25 45.34 10.96 -21.28
N GLN A 26 44.01 10.86 -21.17
CA GLN A 26 43.30 10.84 -19.89
C GLN A 26 42.54 9.53 -19.69
N LEU A 27 42.71 8.89 -18.52
CA LEU A 27 41.91 7.73 -18.15
C LEU A 27 40.43 8.13 -17.93
N PRO A 28 39.48 7.34 -18.46
CA PRO A 28 38.07 7.71 -18.42
C PRO A 28 37.50 7.55 -17.00
N GLN A 29 36.59 8.46 -16.66
CA GLN A 29 35.82 8.44 -15.42
C GLN A 29 34.36 8.22 -15.75
N VAL A 30 33.93 6.96 -15.75
CA VAL A 30 32.63 6.59 -16.32
C VAL A 30 31.55 6.27 -15.29
N PHE A 31 30.30 6.39 -15.74
CA PHE A 31 29.13 5.80 -15.12
C PHE A 31 28.26 5.15 -16.21
N VAL A 32 27.37 4.25 -15.81
CA VAL A 32 26.39 3.62 -16.71
C VAL A 32 25.02 4.23 -16.46
N LYS A 33 24.37 4.63 -17.54
CA LYS A 33 22.99 5.08 -17.55
C LYS A 33 22.13 4.02 -18.23
N ALA A 34 21.10 3.57 -17.52
CA ALA A 34 20.16 2.58 -17.98
C ALA A 34 18.77 3.23 -18.11
N ASN A 35 18.15 3.05 -19.28
CA ASN A 35 16.86 3.63 -19.61
C ASN A 35 15.86 2.54 -20.02
N VAL A 36 14.68 2.55 -19.42
CA VAL A 36 13.53 1.70 -19.78
C VAL A 36 12.30 2.61 -19.88
N GLY A 37 11.86 2.90 -21.11
CA GLY A 37 10.79 3.85 -21.37
C GLY A 37 11.13 5.26 -20.88
N ASN A 38 10.39 5.74 -19.89
CA ASN A 38 10.60 7.04 -19.24
C ASN A 38 11.46 6.96 -17.97
N GLN A 39 11.92 5.77 -17.58
CA GLN A 39 12.70 5.56 -16.36
C GLN A 39 14.19 5.57 -16.69
N ILE A 40 14.90 6.55 -16.14
CA ILE A 40 16.35 6.69 -16.30
C ILE A 40 17.00 6.52 -14.93
N LEU A 41 17.81 5.48 -14.79
CA LEU A 41 18.65 5.24 -13.60
C LEU A 41 20.12 5.27 -14.00
N LYS A 42 20.98 5.70 -13.08
CA LYS A 42 22.43 5.81 -13.29
C LYS A 42 23.16 5.12 -12.15
N THR A 43 24.26 4.45 -12.48
CA THR A 43 25.22 4.02 -11.46
C THR A 43 25.94 5.23 -10.88
N LYS A 44 26.60 5.05 -9.73
CA LYS A 44 27.56 6.04 -9.26
C LYS A 44 28.72 6.17 -10.24
N LEU A 45 29.36 7.32 -10.20
CA LEU A 45 30.61 7.54 -10.92
C LEU A 45 31.68 6.60 -10.38
N CYS A 46 32.40 5.90 -11.27
CA CYS A 46 33.49 5.04 -10.85
C CYS A 46 34.54 5.91 -10.11
N PRO A 47 34.94 5.53 -8.87
CA PRO A 47 35.84 6.34 -8.05
C PRO A 47 37.23 6.44 -8.70
N ASN A 48 37.66 5.37 -9.36
CA ASN A 48 38.94 5.30 -10.04
C ASN A 48 38.76 5.58 -11.53
N ARG A 49 39.70 6.34 -12.11
CA ARG A 49 39.80 6.50 -13.56
C ARG A 49 40.45 5.26 -14.15
N THR A 50 39.72 4.51 -14.96
CA THR A 50 40.17 3.20 -15.47
C THR A 50 39.41 2.82 -16.73
N THR A 51 40.05 2.04 -17.60
CA THR A 51 39.43 1.43 -18.78
C THR A 51 38.60 0.19 -18.43
N SER A 52 38.71 -0.32 -17.19
CA SER A 52 37.96 -1.45 -16.66
C SER A 52 37.21 -1.09 -15.36
N PRO A 53 36.19 -0.23 -15.43
CA PRO A 53 35.43 0.23 -14.27
C PRO A 53 34.59 -0.89 -13.63
N PHE A 54 34.46 -0.84 -12.30
CA PHE A 54 33.68 -1.79 -11.51
C PHE A 54 32.69 -1.02 -10.62
N TRP A 55 31.42 -1.40 -10.67
CA TRP A 55 30.32 -0.78 -9.90
C TRP A 55 29.60 -1.79 -9.00
N ASN A 56 29.15 -2.90 -9.57
CA ASN A 56 28.27 -3.88 -8.91
C ASN A 56 27.03 -3.25 -8.25
N GLU A 57 26.31 -2.43 -9.02
CA GLU A 57 25.13 -1.68 -8.55
C GLU A 57 23.83 -2.19 -9.17
N ASP A 58 22.78 -2.33 -8.35
CA ASP A 58 21.44 -2.74 -8.78
C ASP A 58 20.61 -1.52 -9.23
N LEU A 59 20.21 -1.50 -10.50
CA LEU A 59 19.23 -0.57 -11.06
C LEU A 59 17.91 -1.33 -11.25
N ILE A 60 16.83 -0.86 -10.65
CA ILE A 60 15.53 -1.56 -10.64
C ILE A 60 14.51 -0.73 -11.38
N PHE A 61 13.93 -1.31 -12.42
CA PHE A 61 12.94 -0.70 -13.28
C PHE A 61 11.57 -1.34 -13.08
N VAL A 62 10.52 -0.61 -13.41
CA VAL A 62 9.18 -1.17 -13.56
C VAL A 62 8.92 -1.39 -15.05
N ALA A 63 8.70 -2.64 -15.44
CA ALA A 63 8.35 -3.00 -16.81
C ALA A 63 6.95 -3.61 -16.82
N ALA A 64 6.32 -3.66 -17.98
CA ALA A 64 4.97 -4.20 -18.05
C ALA A 64 4.69 -4.90 -19.38
N GLU A 65 3.97 -6.02 -19.32
CA GLU A 65 3.71 -6.88 -20.48
C GLU A 65 2.58 -6.31 -21.36
N PRO A 66 2.63 -6.46 -22.70
CA PRO A 66 3.78 -6.89 -23.50
C PRO A 66 4.90 -5.83 -23.42
N PHE A 67 6.16 -6.28 -23.39
CA PHE A 67 7.30 -5.38 -23.31
C PHE A 67 7.49 -4.64 -24.64
N GLU A 68 6.88 -3.47 -24.75
CA GLU A 68 7.06 -2.55 -25.88
C GLU A 68 8.41 -1.80 -25.78
N GLU A 69 8.92 -1.64 -24.56
CA GLU A 69 10.14 -0.91 -24.25
C GLU A 69 11.38 -1.83 -24.24
N GLN A 70 12.53 -1.27 -24.58
CA GLN A 70 13.83 -1.92 -24.51
C GLN A 70 14.67 -1.30 -23.39
N LEU A 71 15.57 -2.11 -22.82
CA LEU A 71 16.61 -1.62 -21.93
C LEU A 71 17.72 -0.98 -22.77
N VAL A 72 17.80 0.35 -22.75
CA VAL A 72 18.86 1.11 -23.40
C VAL A 72 19.95 1.41 -22.37
N LEU A 73 21.16 0.93 -22.63
CA LEU A 73 22.32 1.15 -21.78
C LEU A 73 23.28 2.10 -22.48
N THR A 74 23.75 3.11 -21.77
CA THR A 74 24.79 4.02 -22.21
C THR A 74 25.92 4.09 -21.19
N VAL A 75 27.16 3.93 -21.64
CA VAL A 75 28.35 4.20 -20.83
C VAL A 75 28.78 5.63 -21.14
N GLU A 76 28.76 6.48 -20.13
CA GLU A 76 29.06 7.92 -20.26
C GLU A 76 30.35 8.24 -19.47
N ASN A 77 31.29 8.93 -20.11
CA ASN A 77 32.54 9.44 -19.54
C ASN A 77 32.37 10.88 -19.10
N LYS A 78 32.62 11.15 -17.82
CA LYS A 78 32.49 12.48 -17.24
C LYS A 78 33.77 13.28 -17.47
N LEU A 79 33.74 14.17 -18.47
CA LEU A 79 34.87 15.06 -18.80
C LEU A 79 34.90 16.30 -17.90
N SER A 80 33.75 16.93 -17.68
CA SER A 80 33.59 18.09 -16.81
C SER A 80 32.26 18.03 -16.05
N PRO A 81 32.03 18.87 -15.03
CA PRO A 81 30.76 18.89 -14.29
C PRO A 81 29.53 19.17 -15.17
N ALA A 82 29.73 19.81 -16.34
CA ALA A 82 28.66 20.23 -17.24
C ALA A 82 28.58 19.42 -18.55
N LYS A 83 29.55 18.52 -18.81
CA LYS A 83 29.62 17.78 -20.08
C LYS A 83 30.00 16.32 -19.84
N ASP A 84 29.05 15.44 -20.18
CA ASP A 84 29.23 14.00 -20.25
C ASP A 84 29.41 13.58 -21.71
N GLU A 85 30.33 12.65 -21.96
CA GLU A 85 30.63 12.10 -23.28
C GLU A 85 30.09 10.66 -23.40
N LEU A 86 29.40 10.34 -24.50
CA LEU A 86 28.89 9.00 -24.72
C LEU A 86 29.98 8.08 -25.31
N VAL A 87 30.37 7.05 -24.55
CA VAL A 87 31.39 6.07 -24.96
C VAL A 87 30.76 4.94 -25.77
N GLY A 88 29.65 4.38 -25.29
CA GLY A 88 28.99 3.27 -25.97
C GLY A 88 27.53 3.11 -25.59
N LYS A 89 26.75 2.50 -26.49
CA LYS A 89 25.31 2.27 -26.34
C LYS A 89 24.92 0.83 -26.71
N ALA A 90 23.98 0.24 -25.97
CA ALA A 90 23.30 -1.00 -26.34
C ALA A 90 21.80 -0.84 -26.14
N SER A 91 21.00 -1.56 -26.92
CA SER A 91 19.55 -1.64 -26.77
C SER A 91 19.15 -3.11 -26.71
N LEU A 92 18.66 -3.54 -25.56
CA LEU A 92 18.39 -4.94 -25.23
C LEU A 92 16.89 -5.15 -25.03
N PRO A 93 16.24 -6.05 -25.78
CA PRO A 93 14.85 -6.40 -25.54
C PRO A 93 14.66 -7.00 -24.14
N LEU A 94 13.65 -6.55 -23.40
CA LEU A 94 13.37 -7.08 -22.05
C LEU A 94 13.01 -8.58 -22.06
N THR A 95 12.51 -9.09 -23.19
CA THR A 95 12.20 -10.51 -23.42
C THR A 95 13.44 -11.42 -23.43
N GLN A 96 14.64 -10.86 -23.61
CA GLN A 96 15.89 -11.62 -23.56
C GLN A 96 16.25 -12.05 -22.12
N PHE A 97 15.76 -11.32 -21.12
CA PHE A 97 16.12 -11.57 -19.72
C PHE A 97 15.22 -12.64 -19.10
N GLU A 98 15.82 -13.55 -18.33
CA GLU A 98 15.06 -14.60 -17.68
C GLU A 98 14.08 -14.04 -16.64
N ARG A 99 12.92 -14.70 -16.52
CA ARG A 99 11.96 -14.40 -15.48
C ARG A 99 12.28 -15.24 -14.23
N ARG A 100 12.77 -14.58 -13.19
CA ARG A 100 13.12 -15.22 -11.93
C ARG A 100 11.86 -15.44 -11.07
N LEU A 101 11.63 -16.69 -10.67
CA LEU A 101 10.47 -17.12 -9.87
C LEU A 101 10.84 -17.48 -8.41
N ASP A 102 12.12 -17.42 -8.06
CA ASP A 102 12.67 -17.78 -6.76
C ASP A 102 13.85 -16.86 -6.36
N HIS A 103 14.70 -17.32 -5.44
CA HIS A 103 15.87 -16.59 -4.97
C HIS A 103 17.18 -17.07 -5.61
N ARG A 104 17.09 -17.83 -6.73
CA ARG A 104 18.30 -18.38 -7.36
C ARG A 104 19.19 -17.26 -7.90
N PRO A 105 20.52 -17.47 -7.90
CA PRO A 105 21.44 -16.54 -8.56
C PRO A 105 21.17 -16.53 -10.06
N VAL A 106 21.06 -15.32 -10.62
CA VAL A 106 20.90 -15.09 -12.05
C VAL A 106 22.28 -15.09 -12.70
N HIS A 107 22.40 -15.74 -13.85
CA HIS A 107 23.65 -15.77 -14.61
C HIS A 107 24.00 -14.37 -15.14
N SER A 108 25.26 -13.98 -15.02
CA SER A 108 25.75 -12.71 -15.56
C SER A 108 26.30 -12.90 -16.98
N GLN A 109 26.10 -11.92 -17.85
CA GLN A 109 26.44 -11.99 -19.27
C GLN A 109 27.14 -10.71 -19.73
N TRP A 110 28.01 -10.84 -20.72
CA TRP A 110 28.69 -9.72 -21.37
C TRP A 110 27.91 -9.23 -22.59
N PHE A 111 27.68 -7.93 -22.65
CA PHE A 111 27.01 -7.26 -23.76
C PHE A 111 27.99 -6.32 -24.45
N LYS A 112 28.08 -6.41 -25.79
CA LYS A 112 28.88 -5.50 -26.59
C LYS A 112 28.11 -4.19 -26.78
N LEU A 113 28.80 -3.07 -26.64
CA LEU A 113 28.26 -1.73 -26.84
C LEU A 113 28.77 -1.16 -28.16
N GLU A 114 27.88 -0.49 -28.87
CA GLU A 114 28.13 0.19 -30.14
C GLU A 114 28.60 1.63 -29.88
N ARG A 115 29.55 2.12 -30.68
CA ARG A 115 30.05 3.50 -30.59
C ARG A 115 29.00 4.51 -31.11
N PHE A 116 28.86 5.66 -30.45
CA PHE A 116 27.90 6.72 -30.87
C PHE A 116 28.64 7.99 -31.38
N GLY A 117 28.47 8.32 -32.67
CA GLY A 117 29.07 9.48 -33.40
C GLY A 117 30.45 9.17 -34.03
N PHE A 118 30.82 9.52 -35.28
CA PHE A 118 30.34 10.44 -36.32
C PHE A 118 30.34 9.70 -37.69
N GLY A 119 29.26 9.85 -38.48
CA GLY A 119 29.15 9.34 -39.85
C GLY A 119 28.00 9.98 -40.65
N ALA A 120 27.46 11.12 -40.19
CA ALA A 120 26.34 11.81 -40.83
C ALA A 120 26.76 13.08 -41.61
N LEU A 121 28.06 13.39 -41.71
CA LEU A 121 28.58 14.54 -42.48
C LEU A 121 29.81 14.22 -43.35
N GLU A 122 30.24 12.96 -43.44
CA GLU A 122 31.15 12.51 -44.49
C GLU A 122 30.48 11.34 -45.20
N GLY A 123 29.84 11.65 -46.32
CA GLY A 123 29.35 10.63 -47.22
C GLY A 123 30.54 9.90 -47.83
N ASP A 124 31.00 8.81 -47.22
CA ASP A 124 31.41 7.59 -47.94
C ASP A 124 31.81 6.36 -47.06
N LYS A 125 31.26 6.16 -45.85
CA LYS A 125 31.50 4.92 -45.10
C LYS A 125 30.21 4.28 -44.59
N ARG A 126 29.67 3.38 -45.40
CA ARG A 126 28.59 2.45 -45.07
C ARG A 126 28.92 1.61 -43.82
N HIS A 127 28.03 1.66 -42.83
CA HIS A 127 27.67 0.57 -41.89
C HIS A 127 28.78 -0.41 -41.45
N GLU A 128 29.75 0.04 -40.65
CA GLU A 128 30.44 -0.86 -39.71
C GLU A 128 30.11 -0.42 -38.29
N LEU A 129 29.29 -1.21 -37.59
CA LEU A 129 29.08 -1.11 -36.15
C LEU A 129 30.41 -1.45 -35.45
N LYS A 130 31.32 -0.48 -35.35
CA LYS A 130 32.61 -0.67 -34.69
C LYS A 130 32.38 -0.86 -33.20
N PHE A 131 32.82 -2.02 -32.71
CA PHE A 131 32.90 -2.39 -31.30
C PHE A 131 33.56 -1.25 -30.51
N SER A 132 32.91 -0.80 -29.43
CA SER A 132 33.47 0.25 -28.58
C SER A 132 33.92 -0.29 -27.23
N THR A 133 33.05 -1.02 -26.52
CA THR A 133 33.30 -1.49 -25.15
C THR A 133 32.37 -2.67 -24.84
N ARG A 134 32.63 -3.42 -23.76
CA ARG A 134 31.71 -4.45 -23.24
C ARG A 134 31.28 -4.11 -21.83
N VAL A 135 30.02 -4.42 -21.53
CA VAL A 135 29.44 -4.26 -20.19
C VAL A 135 29.00 -5.62 -19.67
N HIS A 136 29.36 -5.93 -18.42
CA HIS A 136 28.96 -7.13 -17.71
C HIS A 136 27.73 -6.86 -16.86
N LEU A 137 26.64 -7.55 -17.17
CA LEU A 137 25.37 -7.36 -16.50
C LEU A 137 24.85 -8.66 -15.91
N ARG A 138 24.14 -8.55 -14.81
CA ARG A 138 23.21 -9.57 -14.34
C ARG A 138 21.81 -8.95 -14.37
N ALA A 139 21.01 -9.32 -15.37
CA ALA A 139 19.68 -8.77 -15.56
C ALA A 139 18.60 -9.87 -15.51
N CYS A 140 17.49 -9.60 -14.83
CA CYS A 140 16.35 -10.50 -14.73
C CYS A 140 15.02 -9.77 -14.52
N LEU A 141 13.92 -10.44 -14.84
CA LEU A 141 12.56 -9.99 -14.54
C LEU A 141 12.05 -10.71 -13.28
N GLU A 142 11.74 -9.95 -12.24
CA GLU A 142 11.43 -10.42 -10.90
C GLU A 142 9.95 -10.84 -10.79
N GLY A 143 9.64 -12.09 -11.17
CA GLY A 143 8.27 -12.62 -11.14
C GLY A 143 7.77 -12.99 -9.74
N ALA A 144 8.67 -13.22 -8.79
CA ALA A 144 8.33 -13.68 -7.44
C ALA A 144 7.95 -12.57 -6.46
N TYR A 145 8.10 -11.30 -6.84
CA TYR A 145 7.63 -10.17 -6.06
C TYR A 145 6.21 -9.78 -6.48
N HIS A 146 5.48 -9.19 -5.54
CA HIS A 146 4.27 -8.42 -5.82
C HIS A 146 4.66 -6.97 -6.12
N VAL A 147 4.24 -6.43 -7.26
CA VAL A 147 4.44 -5.00 -7.60
C VAL A 147 3.39 -4.17 -6.86
N LEU A 148 3.85 -3.31 -5.96
CA LEU A 148 3.00 -2.41 -5.19
C LEU A 148 2.72 -1.14 -6.01
N ASP A 149 1.52 -1.01 -6.57
CA ASP A 149 0.98 0.24 -7.13
C ASP A 149 0.02 0.95 -6.17
N GLU A 150 -0.41 0.26 -5.11
CA GLU A 150 -1.35 0.75 -4.10
C GLU A 150 -0.67 1.10 -2.76
N SER A 151 -1.39 1.82 -1.91
CA SER A 151 -1.01 1.95 -0.50
C SER A 151 -1.12 0.62 0.24
N THR A 152 -0.13 0.29 1.07
CA THR A 152 -0.08 -0.96 1.86
C THR A 152 -1.24 -1.11 2.83
N MET A 153 -1.91 0.00 3.19
CA MET A 153 -3.07 0.02 4.07
C MET A 153 -4.34 -0.49 3.37
N TYR A 154 -4.50 -0.17 2.08
CA TYR A 154 -5.72 -0.38 1.29
C TYR A 154 -5.52 -1.36 0.13
N VAL A 155 -4.57 -2.28 0.29
CA VAL A 155 -4.15 -3.17 -0.80
C VAL A 155 -5.29 -4.10 -1.24
N SER A 156 -5.51 -4.18 -2.55
CA SER A 156 -6.54 -5.02 -3.15
C SER A 156 -6.02 -6.37 -3.69
N ASP A 157 -4.70 -6.53 -3.82
CA ASP A 157 -4.03 -7.78 -4.20
C ASP A 157 -2.66 -7.88 -3.53
N THR A 158 -2.23 -9.09 -3.19
CA THR A 158 -0.90 -9.35 -2.61
C THR A 158 -0.15 -10.46 -3.34
N ARG A 159 -0.69 -10.94 -4.46
CA ARG A 159 -0.12 -12.06 -5.21
C ARG A 159 1.19 -11.68 -5.89
N PRO A 160 2.10 -12.66 -6.07
CA PRO A 160 3.29 -12.45 -6.89
C PRO A 160 2.88 -12.12 -8.32
N THR A 161 3.76 -11.42 -9.01
CA THR A 161 3.56 -11.02 -10.40
C THR A 161 3.39 -12.24 -11.31
N ALA A 162 4.17 -13.30 -11.08
CA ALA A 162 4.07 -14.55 -11.84
C ALA A 162 2.80 -15.33 -11.55
N ARG A 163 1.97 -15.50 -12.59
CA ARG A 163 0.75 -16.32 -12.56
C ARG A 163 1.04 -17.77 -12.18
N GLN A 164 2.22 -18.29 -12.53
CA GLN A 164 2.68 -19.63 -12.16
C GLN A 164 2.78 -19.81 -10.63
N LEU A 165 2.92 -18.72 -9.87
CA LEU A 165 3.00 -18.73 -8.42
C LEU A 165 1.65 -18.42 -7.75
N TRP A 166 0.58 -18.22 -8.53
CA TRP A 166 -0.75 -17.93 -7.99
C TRP A 166 -1.32 -19.20 -7.34
N LYS A 167 -1.88 -19.02 -6.15
CA LYS A 167 -2.66 -20.05 -5.47
C LYS A 167 -4.10 -20.01 -5.98
N GLN A 168 -4.88 -21.04 -5.67
CA GLN A 168 -6.31 -21.05 -5.96
C GLN A 168 -7.03 -19.90 -5.22
N PRO A 169 -8.06 -19.28 -5.83
CA PRO A 169 -8.87 -18.28 -5.16
C PRO A 169 -9.57 -18.90 -3.94
N ILE A 170 -9.82 -18.08 -2.93
CA ILE A 170 -10.54 -18.47 -1.70
C ILE A 170 -12.03 -18.21 -1.77
N GLY A 171 -12.46 -17.38 -2.72
CA GLY A 171 -13.82 -16.89 -2.78
C GLY A 171 -14.08 -16.00 -4.00
N ILE A 172 -15.34 -15.63 -4.17
CA ILE A 172 -15.79 -14.72 -5.21
C ILE A 172 -16.46 -13.52 -4.53
N LEU A 173 -16.01 -12.32 -4.88
CA LEU A 173 -16.63 -11.06 -4.50
C LEU A 173 -17.55 -10.61 -5.64
N GLU A 174 -18.82 -10.44 -5.32
CA GLU A 174 -19.81 -9.84 -6.21
C GLU A 174 -20.16 -8.45 -5.72
N VAL A 175 -20.19 -7.50 -6.65
CA VAL A 175 -20.50 -6.11 -6.37
C VAL A 175 -21.54 -5.62 -7.37
N GLY A 176 -22.68 -5.18 -6.85
CA GLY A 176 -23.68 -4.42 -7.59
C GLY A 176 -23.46 -2.93 -7.37
N ILE A 177 -23.11 -2.20 -8.43
CA ILE A 177 -23.07 -0.74 -8.45
C ILE A 177 -24.46 -0.29 -8.92
N LEU A 178 -25.33 0.04 -7.96
CA LEU A 178 -26.76 0.22 -8.22
C LEU A 178 -27.06 1.64 -8.70
N SER A 179 -26.96 2.62 -7.80
CA SER A 179 -27.28 4.01 -8.08
C SER A 179 -26.51 4.96 -7.16
N ALA A 180 -26.50 6.25 -7.48
CA ALA A 180 -26.20 7.30 -6.51
C ALA A 180 -27.41 8.21 -6.33
N GLN A 181 -27.53 8.85 -5.17
CA GLN A 181 -28.62 9.76 -4.84
C GLN A 181 -28.11 11.04 -4.21
N GLY A 182 -28.81 12.15 -4.49
CA GLY A 182 -28.48 13.45 -3.91
C GLY A 182 -27.11 13.96 -4.31
N LEU A 183 -26.65 13.68 -5.54
CA LEU A 183 -25.40 14.24 -6.03
C LEU A 183 -25.49 15.77 -6.12
N LEU A 184 -24.45 16.47 -5.70
CA LEU A 184 -24.38 17.92 -5.85
C LEU A 184 -24.05 18.32 -7.29
N PRO A 185 -24.47 19.53 -7.74
CA PRO A 185 -24.09 20.06 -9.04
C PRO A 185 -22.59 20.28 -9.12
N MET A 186 -21.97 19.69 -10.14
CA MET A 186 -20.53 19.75 -10.38
C MET A 186 -20.18 20.79 -11.45
N LYS A 187 -21.11 21.05 -12.37
CA LYS A 187 -20.95 22.00 -13.46
C LYS A 187 -22.21 22.82 -13.65
N THR A 188 -22.07 23.93 -14.36
CA THR A 188 -23.19 24.74 -14.83
C THR A 188 -23.25 24.64 -16.35
N LYS A 189 -24.39 24.19 -16.88
CA LYS A 189 -24.70 24.15 -18.31
C LYS A 189 -26.00 24.91 -18.53
N ASP A 190 -25.99 25.92 -19.39
CA ASP A 190 -27.18 26.75 -19.69
C ASP A 190 -27.85 27.35 -18.44
N GLY A 191 -27.05 27.77 -17.45
CA GLY A 191 -27.53 28.31 -16.17
C GLY A 191 -28.10 27.27 -15.20
N ARG A 192 -28.15 25.98 -15.58
CA ARG A 192 -28.58 24.88 -14.73
C ARG A 192 -27.38 24.10 -14.20
N GLY A 193 -27.43 23.71 -12.93
CA GLY A 193 -26.46 22.79 -12.36
C GLY A 193 -26.64 21.40 -12.99
N THR A 194 -25.56 20.78 -13.45
CA THR A 194 -25.57 19.44 -14.05
C THR A 194 -24.43 18.60 -13.49
N THR A 195 -24.61 17.28 -13.51
CA THR A 195 -23.61 16.30 -13.07
C THR A 195 -23.68 15.08 -13.99
N ASP A 196 -22.54 14.72 -14.58
CA ASP A 196 -22.37 13.61 -15.50
C ASP A 196 -21.60 12.47 -14.82
N ALA A 197 -22.30 11.70 -13.99
CA ALA A 197 -21.67 10.79 -13.06
C ALA A 197 -21.30 9.43 -13.67
N TYR A 198 -20.14 8.91 -13.28
CA TYR A 198 -19.75 7.51 -13.46
C TYR A 198 -19.01 6.98 -12.23
N CYS A 199 -19.00 5.67 -12.06
CA CYS A 199 -18.34 4.99 -10.96
C CYS A 199 -17.16 4.14 -11.47
N VAL A 200 -16.09 4.11 -10.69
CA VAL A 200 -14.90 3.30 -10.95
C VAL A 200 -14.71 2.35 -9.79
N ALA A 201 -14.58 1.06 -10.07
CA ALA A 201 -14.27 0.04 -9.07
C ALA A 201 -12.92 -0.61 -9.37
N LYS A 202 -12.10 -0.76 -8.32
CA LYS A 202 -10.75 -1.31 -8.37
C LYS A 202 -10.65 -2.46 -7.36
N TYR A 203 -10.36 -3.65 -7.86
CA TYR A 203 -9.98 -4.80 -7.04
C TYR A 203 -9.00 -5.72 -7.79
N GLY A 204 -7.85 -5.94 -7.16
CA GLY A 204 -6.64 -6.49 -7.76
C GLY A 204 -6.27 -5.81 -9.07
N LEU A 205 -5.88 -6.60 -10.07
CA LEU A 205 -5.50 -6.09 -11.39
C LEU A 205 -6.70 -5.61 -12.23
N LYS A 206 -7.95 -5.85 -11.81
CA LYS A 206 -9.14 -5.56 -12.60
C LYS A 206 -9.71 -4.19 -12.23
N TRP A 207 -9.78 -3.33 -13.25
CA TRP A 207 -10.41 -2.02 -13.19
C TRP A 207 -11.73 -2.05 -13.97
N VAL A 208 -12.75 -1.45 -13.37
CA VAL A 208 -14.09 -1.35 -13.93
C VAL A 208 -14.52 0.11 -13.90
N ARG A 209 -15.12 0.57 -15.01
CA ARG A 209 -15.71 1.90 -15.14
C ARG A 209 -17.14 1.70 -15.64
N THR A 210 -18.13 2.24 -14.92
CA THR A 210 -19.53 2.18 -15.34
C THR A 210 -19.81 3.14 -16.51
N ARG A 211 -20.99 3.02 -17.13
CA ARG A 211 -21.44 4.02 -18.10
C ARG A 211 -21.59 5.39 -17.44
N THR A 212 -21.32 6.45 -18.18
CA THR A 212 -21.61 7.82 -17.72
C THR A 212 -23.10 8.09 -17.88
N ILE A 213 -23.74 8.56 -16.81
CA ILE A 213 -25.14 9.00 -16.85
C ILE A 213 -25.13 10.52 -16.72
N THR A 214 -25.62 11.19 -17.74
CA THR A 214 -25.53 12.64 -17.89
C THR A 214 -26.72 13.35 -17.26
N ASP A 215 -26.51 14.62 -16.90
CA ASP A 215 -27.56 15.56 -16.46
C ASP A 215 -28.50 15.00 -15.38
N THR A 216 -27.94 14.35 -14.36
CA THR A 216 -28.75 13.81 -13.26
C THR A 216 -28.04 13.81 -11.92
N PHE A 217 -28.78 14.12 -10.86
CA PHE A 217 -28.32 14.02 -9.47
C PHE A 217 -28.63 12.66 -8.84
N SER A 218 -29.29 11.76 -9.57
CA SER A 218 -29.65 10.42 -9.10
C SER A 218 -29.38 9.34 -10.15
N PRO A 219 -28.12 9.16 -10.58
CA PRO A 219 -27.75 8.23 -11.64
C PRO A 219 -28.03 6.77 -11.23
N LYS A 220 -28.58 5.97 -12.15
CA LYS A 220 -28.85 4.53 -11.97
C LYS A 220 -28.04 3.69 -12.95
N TRP A 221 -26.96 3.07 -12.48
CA TRP A 221 -26.10 2.20 -13.29
C TRP A 221 -26.65 0.78 -13.37
N ASN A 222 -27.02 0.19 -12.23
CA ASN A 222 -27.47 -1.20 -12.11
C ASN A 222 -26.52 -2.20 -12.78
N GLU A 223 -25.22 -2.01 -12.57
CA GLU A 223 -24.18 -2.86 -13.13
C GLU A 223 -23.62 -3.81 -12.07
N GLN A 224 -23.45 -5.10 -12.42
CA GLN A 224 -22.93 -6.12 -11.51
C GLN A 224 -21.57 -6.64 -12.01
N TYR A 225 -20.64 -6.80 -11.08
CA TYR A 225 -19.29 -7.24 -11.37
C TYR A 225 -18.83 -8.29 -10.38
N THR A 226 -18.02 -9.24 -10.87
CA THR A 226 -17.42 -10.31 -10.07
C THR A 226 -15.90 -10.23 -10.09
N TRP A 227 -15.29 -10.58 -8.97
CA TRP A 227 -13.84 -10.73 -8.80
C TRP A 227 -13.51 -11.99 -8.03
N GLU A 228 -12.41 -12.63 -8.43
CA GLU A 228 -11.79 -13.70 -7.66
C GLU A 228 -10.99 -13.10 -6.50
N VAL A 229 -11.25 -13.60 -5.29
CA VAL A 229 -10.58 -13.18 -4.07
C VAL A 229 -9.53 -14.21 -3.71
N TYR A 230 -8.32 -13.76 -3.42
CA TYR A 230 -7.20 -14.62 -3.03
C TYR A 230 -6.76 -14.43 -1.58
N ASP A 231 -7.17 -13.32 -0.96
CA ASP A 231 -6.85 -12.99 0.42
C ASP A 231 -8.02 -12.22 1.04
N PRO A 232 -8.59 -12.66 2.18
CA PRO A 232 -9.77 -12.03 2.77
C PRO A 232 -9.44 -10.64 3.33
N CYS A 233 -8.18 -10.33 3.60
CA CYS A 233 -7.75 -9.07 4.19
C CYS A 233 -7.57 -7.95 3.16
N THR A 234 -7.92 -8.18 1.89
CA THR A 234 -7.86 -7.19 0.82
C THR A 234 -9.01 -6.17 0.91
N VAL A 235 -8.85 -5.04 0.24
CA VAL A 235 -9.82 -3.94 0.23
C VAL A 235 -10.29 -3.68 -1.20
N ILE A 236 -11.60 -3.58 -1.42
CA ILE A 236 -12.15 -3.05 -2.66
C ILE A 236 -12.35 -1.54 -2.53
N THR A 237 -11.97 -0.81 -3.59
CA THR A 237 -12.13 0.65 -3.66
C THR A 237 -13.10 1.01 -4.78
N LEU A 238 -14.09 1.84 -4.47
CA LEU A 238 -15.05 2.40 -5.41
C LEU A 238 -15.02 3.93 -5.36
N GLY A 239 -14.84 4.60 -6.48
CA GLY A 239 -14.87 6.05 -6.61
C GLY A 239 -15.99 6.52 -7.54
N VAL A 240 -16.55 7.68 -7.27
CA VAL A 240 -17.55 8.33 -8.15
C VAL A 240 -16.96 9.64 -8.64
N PHE A 241 -17.13 9.89 -9.93
CA PHE A 241 -16.55 11.03 -10.64
C PHE A 241 -17.58 11.66 -11.58
N ASP A 242 -17.40 12.94 -11.81
CA ASP A 242 -18.11 13.71 -12.82
C ASP A 242 -17.25 13.80 -14.09
N ASN A 243 -17.81 13.37 -15.22
CA ASN A 243 -17.13 13.33 -16.51
C ASN A 243 -17.12 14.73 -17.13
N CYS A 244 -15.97 15.37 -17.16
CA CYS A 244 -15.86 16.76 -17.64
C CYS A 244 -15.74 16.93 -19.15
N HIS A 245 -15.82 15.84 -19.90
CA HIS A 245 -15.51 15.82 -21.33
C HIS A 245 -16.72 15.69 -22.26
N LEU A 246 -17.93 15.51 -21.72
CA LEU A 246 -19.14 15.31 -22.52
C LEU A 246 -19.86 16.62 -22.92
N GLY A 247 -19.27 17.79 -22.62
CA GLY A 247 -19.83 19.10 -22.96
C GLY A 247 -19.41 19.58 -24.36
N GLY A 248 -20.36 19.71 -25.29
CA GLY A 248 -20.17 20.21 -26.66
C GLY A 248 -19.99 21.73 -26.80
N GLY A 249 -19.21 22.38 -25.93
CA GLY A 249 -18.81 23.77 -26.11
C GLY A 249 -17.59 23.88 -27.02
N GLU A 250 -17.55 24.87 -27.93
CA GLU A 250 -16.57 25.06 -29.02
C GLU A 250 -15.08 25.18 -28.62
N LYS A 251 -14.73 24.98 -27.34
CA LYS A 251 -13.36 24.73 -26.91
C LYS A 251 -13.37 23.59 -25.91
N PRO A 252 -12.60 22.50 -26.14
CA PRO A 252 -12.31 21.55 -25.08
C PRO A 252 -11.44 22.27 -24.06
N VAL A 253 -12.07 22.97 -23.10
CA VAL A 253 -11.39 23.26 -21.85
C VAL A 253 -10.99 21.88 -21.35
N ALA A 254 -9.70 21.65 -21.16
CA ALA A 254 -9.13 20.41 -20.62
C ALA A 254 -9.58 20.25 -19.15
N GLY A 255 -10.88 20.09 -18.93
CA GLY A 255 -11.48 19.92 -17.63
C GLY A 255 -11.14 18.53 -17.15
N LYS A 256 -10.34 18.46 -16.08
CA LYS A 256 -10.08 17.19 -15.38
C LYS A 256 -11.38 16.65 -14.82
N ASP A 257 -11.55 15.33 -14.81
CA ASP A 257 -12.72 14.71 -14.19
C ASP A 257 -12.79 15.07 -12.70
N SER A 258 -13.94 15.56 -12.26
CA SER A 258 -14.09 16.05 -10.89
C SER A 258 -14.47 14.91 -9.94
N ARG A 259 -13.75 14.78 -8.84
CA ARG A 259 -14.00 13.76 -7.80
C ARG A 259 -15.25 14.08 -6.97
N ILE A 260 -16.18 13.13 -6.88
CA ILE A 260 -17.40 13.23 -6.08
C ILE A 260 -17.25 12.49 -4.75
N GLY A 261 -16.52 11.37 -4.71
CA GLY A 261 -16.21 10.67 -3.46
C GLY A 261 -15.69 9.26 -3.67
N LYS A 262 -15.32 8.60 -2.57
CA LYS A 262 -14.76 7.25 -2.57
C LYS A 262 -15.23 6.45 -1.37
N VAL A 263 -15.48 5.16 -1.60
CA VAL A 263 -15.87 4.15 -0.62
C VAL A 263 -14.85 3.02 -0.66
N ARG A 264 -14.40 2.57 0.51
CA ARG A 264 -13.49 1.42 0.66
C ARG A 264 -14.11 0.39 1.59
N ILE A 265 -14.06 -0.88 1.19
CA ILE A 265 -14.61 -1.97 2.00
C ILE A 265 -13.57 -3.08 2.09
N ARG A 266 -13.16 -3.40 3.33
CA ARG A 266 -12.28 -4.54 3.61
C ARG A 266 -13.09 -5.83 3.63
N LEU A 267 -12.69 -6.81 2.83
CA LEU A 267 -13.44 -8.05 2.65
C LEU A 267 -13.55 -8.88 3.94
N SER A 268 -12.58 -8.77 4.85
CA SER A 268 -12.59 -9.49 6.14
C SER A 268 -13.68 -9.01 7.10
N THR A 269 -14.27 -7.83 6.84
CA THR A 269 -15.40 -7.30 7.61
C THR A 269 -16.76 -7.84 7.11
N LEU A 270 -16.78 -8.55 5.99
CA LEU A 270 -17.98 -9.13 5.40
C LEU A 270 -18.21 -10.57 5.89
N GLU A 271 -19.45 -10.86 6.29
CA GLU A 271 -19.90 -12.24 6.52
C GLU A 271 -20.00 -12.99 5.17
N THR A 272 -19.70 -14.29 5.19
CA THR A 272 -19.79 -15.15 4.00
C THR A 272 -21.24 -15.34 3.58
N ASP A 273 -21.48 -15.31 2.27
CA ASP A 273 -22.78 -15.55 1.62
C ASP A 273 -23.91 -14.58 2.02
N ARG A 274 -23.58 -13.51 2.74
CA ARG A 274 -24.51 -12.45 3.10
C ARG A 274 -24.46 -11.32 2.08
N ILE A 275 -25.64 -10.85 1.67
CA ILE A 275 -25.78 -9.68 0.81
C ILE A 275 -25.87 -8.42 1.68
N TYR A 276 -24.95 -7.48 1.43
CA TYR A 276 -24.94 -6.17 2.05
C TYR A 276 -25.38 -5.13 1.02
N ALA A 277 -26.64 -4.69 1.09
CA ALA A 277 -27.15 -3.58 0.28
C ALA A 277 -27.28 -2.34 1.16
N HIS A 278 -26.47 -1.31 0.89
CA HIS A 278 -26.46 -0.09 1.70
C HIS A 278 -26.09 1.15 0.89
N SER A 279 -26.52 2.32 1.39
CA SER A 279 -26.14 3.63 0.88
C SER A 279 -24.91 4.13 1.64
N TYR A 280 -23.84 4.46 0.92
CA TYR A 280 -22.58 4.93 1.48
C TYR A 280 -22.37 6.42 1.16
N PRO A 281 -22.05 7.26 2.15
CA PRO A 281 -21.87 8.69 1.92
C PRO A 281 -20.63 8.94 1.07
N LEU A 282 -20.80 9.73 0.01
CA LEU A 282 -19.71 10.22 -0.82
C LEU A 282 -19.14 11.48 -0.19
N LEU A 283 -17.95 11.35 0.38
CA LEU A 283 -17.26 12.42 1.07
C LEU A 283 -16.02 12.84 0.28
N VAL A 284 -15.86 14.15 0.07
CA VAL A 284 -14.67 14.73 -0.55
C VAL A 284 -14.16 15.87 0.30
N LEU A 285 -12.85 15.85 0.51
CA LEU A 285 -12.13 16.96 1.12
C LEU A 285 -11.81 17.98 0.02
N GLN A 286 -12.27 19.22 0.18
CA GLN A 286 -12.00 20.36 -0.70
C GLN A 286 -11.25 21.45 0.08
N PRO A 287 -10.61 22.45 -0.56
CA PRO A 287 -9.99 23.57 0.15
C PRO A 287 -10.94 24.35 1.06
N SER A 288 -12.25 24.31 0.81
CA SER A 288 -13.29 24.93 1.63
C SER A 288 -13.74 24.08 2.83
N GLY A 289 -13.28 22.83 2.95
CA GLY A 289 -13.70 21.90 4.00
C GLY A 289 -14.15 20.54 3.47
N LEU A 290 -14.60 19.70 4.39
CA LEU A 290 -15.24 18.43 4.06
C LEU A 290 -16.64 18.69 3.51
N LYS A 291 -16.94 18.14 2.33
CA LYS A 291 -18.27 18.22 1.71
C LYS A 291 -18.85 16.83 1.47
N LYS A 292 -20.10 16.64 1.89
CA LYS A 292 -20.91 15.48 1.51
C LYS A 292 -21.50 15.73 0.13
N MET A 293 -21.09 14.94 -0.84
CA MET A 293 -21.41 15.13 -2.25
C MET A 293 -22.58 14.28 -2.73
N GLY A 294 -23.08 13.36 -1.90
CA GLY A 294 -24.22 12.48 -2.17
C GLY A 294 -24.10 11.14 -1.46
N GLU A 295 -24.89 10.15 -1.88
CA GLU A 295 -24.90 8.78 -1.35
C GLU A 295 -24.78 7.78 -2.50
N LEU A 296 -23.92 6.77 -2.36
CA LEU A 296 -23.71 5.69 -3.34
C LEU A 296 -24.33 4.39 -2.84
N GLN A 297 -25.28 3.86 -3.58
CA GLN A 297 -25.94 2.59 -3.28
C GLN A 297 -25.17 1.42 -3.88
N LEU A 298 -24.71 0.52 -3.01
CA LEU A 298 -23.91 -0.63 -3.39
C LEU A 298 -24.49 -1.90 -2.78
N ALA A 299 -24.35 -3.01 -3.50
CA ALA A 299 -24.64 -4.34 -3.02
C ALA A 299 -23.35 -5.18 -3.04
N PHE A 300 -22.98 -5.80 -1.93
CA PHE A 300 -21.81 -6.68 -1.84
C PHE A 300 -22.23 -8.08 -1.41
N ARG A 301 -21.64 -9.10 -2.04
CA ARG A 301 -21.72 -10.48 -1.58
C ARG A 301 -20.35 -11.13 -1.69
N PHE A 302 -19.81 -11.60 -0.56
CA PHE A 302 -18.57 -12.36 -0.54
C PHE A 302 -18.90 -13.83 -0.30
N THR A 303 -18.64 -14.67 -1.31
CA THR A 303 -18.83 -16.11 -1.23
C THR A 303 -17.48 -16.79 -1.00
N CYS A 304 -17.42 -17.74 -0.07
CA CYS A 304 -16.19 -18.43 0.30
C CYS A 304 -16.21 -19.86 -0.24
N LEU A 305 -15.16 -20.26 -0.98
CA LEU A 305 -15.02 -21.61 -1.52
C LEU A 305 -14.57 -22.60 -0.45
N SER A 306 -13.71 -22.16 0.48
CA SER A 306 -13.21 -23.00 1.57
C SER A 306 -12.90 -22.15 2.82
N LEU A 307 -13.69 -22.38 3.87
CA LEU A 307 -13.46 -21.76 5.17
C LEU A 307 -12.09 -22.17 5.75
N ALA A 308 -11.70 -23.44 5.58
CA ALA A 308 -10.42 -23.95 6.06
C ALA A 308 -9.23 -23.24 5.39
N HIS A 309 -9.28 -23.05 4.07
CA HIS A 309 -8.23 -22.33 3.34
C HIS A 309 -8.17 -20.84 3.77
N THR A 310 -9.33 -20.23 4.00
CA THR A 310 -9.43 -18.85 4.51
C THR A 310 -8.80 -18.71 5.90
N ILE A 311 -9.09 -19.64 6.81
CA ILE A 311 -8.49 -19.68 8.16
C ILE A 311 -6.97 -19.88 8.06
N TYR A 312 -6.52 -20.80 7.21
CA TYR A 312 -5.10 -21.07 6.99
C TYR A 312 -4.33 -19.81 6.57
N LEU A 313 -4.92 -18.94 5.74
CA LEU A 313 -4.28 -17.70 5.31
C LEU A 313 -3.96 -16.73 6.45
N TYR A 314 -4.73 -16.72 7.54
CA TYR A 314 -4.44 -15.85 8.68
C TYR A 314 -3.08 -16.14 9.33
N GLY A 315 -2.58 -17.37 9.25
CA GLY A 315 -1.25 -17.74 9.73
C GLY A 315 -0.10 -17.41 8.76
N HIS A 316 -0.43 -17.02 7.52
CA HIS A 316 0.53 -16.88 6.43
C HIS A 316 0.88 -15.42 6.14
N PRO A 317 2.12 -15.16 5.65
CA PRO A 317 2.55 -13.82 5.27
C PRO A 317 1.61 -13.23 4.21
N LEU A 318 1.39 -11.91 4.30
CA LEU A 318 0.59 -11.16 3.33
C LEU A 318 1.29 -11.08 1.97
N LEU A 319 2.58 -10.74 1.97
CA LEU A 319 3.35 -10.56 0.74
C LEU A 319 4.08 -11.86 0.33
N PRO A 320 4.50 -11.97 -0.94
CA PRO A 320 5.35 -13.07 -1.40
C PRO A 320 6.67 -13.14 -0.64
N LYS A 321 7.26 -14.35 -0.57
CA LYS A 321 8.48 -14.63 0.21
C LYS A 321 9.65 -13.68 -0.10
N MET A 322 9.78 -13.25 -1.37
CA MET A 322 10.88 -12.38 -1.80
C MET A 322 10.93 -11.03 -1.09
N HIS A 323 9.77 -10.47 -0.72
CA HIS A 323 9.69 -9.21 0.04
C HIS A 323 10.32 -9.31 1.44
N TYR A 324 10.42 -10.51 2.02
CA TYR A 324 11.02 -10.74 3.33
C TYR A 324 12.48 -11.20 3.25
N LEU A 325 12.83 -11.96 2.21
CA LEU A 325 14.17 -12.49 2.03
C LEU A 325 15.14 -11.44 1.48
N HIS A 326 14.67 -10.61 0.55
CA HIS A 326 15.41 -9.54 -0.11
C HIS A 326 14.53 -8.28 -0.18
N PRO A 327 14.33 -7.58 0.96
CA PRO A 327 13.51 -6.39 1.01
C PRO A 327 14.17 -5.23 0.24
N PHE A 328 13.36 -4.43 -0.42
CA PHE A 328 13.79 -3.14 -0.96
C PHE A 328 13.81 -2.07 0.12
N THR A 329 14.63 -1.05 -0.08
CA THR A 329 14.63 0.14 0.79
C THR A 329 13.32 0.93 0.61
N VAL A 330 12.93 1.71 1.62
CA VAL A 330 11.69 2.50 1.58
C VAL A 330 11.67 3.45 0.37
N ASN A 331 12.77 4.19 0.15
CA ASN A 331 12.90 5.11 -0.97
C ASN A 331 12.78 4.42 -2.34
N GLN A 332 13.36 3.22 -2.47
CA GLN A 332 13.22 2.43 -3.71
C GLN A 332 11.78 1.99 -3.92
N LEU A 333 11.09 1.50 -2.87
CA LEU A 333 9.69 1.08 -2.97
C LEU A 333 8.78 2.23 -3.39
N ASP A 334 8.99 3.42 -2.84
CA ASP A 334 8.19 4.61 -3.20
C ASP A 334 8.42 5.03 -4.65
N SER A 335 9.67 5.03 -5.10
CA SER A 335 10.01 5.32 -6.50
C SER A 335 9.38 4.28 -7.45
N LEU A 336 9.53 2.99 -7.15
CA LEU A 336 8.96 1.90 -7.96
C LEU A 336 7.43 1.96 -8.01
N ARG A 337 6.78 2.27 -6.87
CA ARG A 337 5.32 2.42 -6.81
C ARG A 337 4.83 3.56 -7.68
N TYR A 338 5.52 4.71 -7.63
CA TYR A 338 5.20 5.85 -8.50
C TYR A 338 5.33 5.49 -9.99
N GLN A 339 6.39 4.77 -10.38
CA GLN A 339 6.57 4.31 -11.75
C GLN A 339 5.50 3.29 -12.18
N ALA A 340 5.16 2.34 -11.31
CA ALA A 340 4.07 1.38 -11.56
C ALA A 340 2.73 2.10 -11.78
N MET A 341 2.40 3.08 -10.94
CA MET A 341 1.20 3.90 -11.07
C MET A 341 1.17 4.69 -12.38
N ASN A 342 2.28 5.28 -12.82
CA ASN A 342 2.35 5.99 -14.10
C ASN A 342 2.08 5.03 -15.28
N ILE A 343 2.63 3.83 -15.24
CA ILE A 343 2.38 2.81 -16.28
C ILE A 343 0.90 2.40 -16.30
N VAL A 344 0.28 2.17 -15.13
CA VAL A 344 -1.17 1.89 -15.02
C VAL A 344 -1.98 3.04 -15.59
N THR A 345 -1.63 4.28 -15.25
CA THR A 345 -2.30 5.49 -15.71
C THR A 345 -2.29 5.63 -17.23
N VAL A 346 -1.11 5.52 -17.86
CA VAL A 346 -0.97 5.62 -19.32
C VAL A 346 -1.79 4.53 -20.02
N ARG A 347 -1.84 3.33 -19.46
CA ARG A 347 -2.60 2.21 -20.03
C ARG A 347 -4.10 2.40 -19.92
N LEU A 348 -4.59 2.78 -18.74
CA LEU A 348 -6.03 3.00 -18.53
C LEU A 348 -6.53 4.24 -19.28
N GLY A 349 -5.65 5.20 -19.57
CA GLY A 349 -5.96 6.34 -20.45
C GLY A 349 -6.18 5.96 -21.92
N ARG A 350 -5.67 4.79 -22.36
CA ARG A 350 -5.91 4.23 -23.70
C ARG A 350 -7.10 3.26 -23.75
N ALA A 351 -7.74 2.99 -22.61
CA ALA A 351 -8.87 2.08 -22.56
C ALA A 351 -10.16 2.75 -23.06
N GLU A 352 -11.15 1.94 -23.43
CA GLU A 352 -12.48 2.43 -23.81
C GLU A 352 -13.53 1.92 -22.82
N PRO A 353 -14.26 2.81 -22.12
CA PRO A 353 -14.01 4.25 -21.99
C PRO A 353 -12.73 4.59 -21.16
N PRO A 354 -12.04 5.70 -21.43
CA PRO A 354 -10.75 5.98 -20.81
C PRO A 354 -10.87 6.37 -19.33
N LEU A 355 -9.90 5.94 -18.52
CA LEU A 355 -9.68 6.45 -17.17
C LEU A 355 -8.44 7.34 -17.17
N ARG A 356 -8.64 8.61 -16.88
CA ARG A 356 -7.56 9.61 -16.89
C ARG A 356 -6.71 9.57 -15.62
N LYS A 357 -5.60 10.29 -15.66
CA LYS A 357 -4.59 10.32 -14.60
C LYS A 357 -5.17 10.69 -13.24
N GLU A 358 -5.97 11.75 -13.17
CA GLU A 358 -6.60 12.23 -11.93
C GLU A 358 -7.50 11.18 -11.26
N VAL A 359 -8.17 10.36 -12.07
CA VAL A 359 -9.05 9.28 -11.59
C VAL A 359 -8.21 8.15 -11.00
N VAL A 360 -7.14 7.75 -11.70
CA VAL A 360 -6.23 6.68 -11.25
C VAL A 360 -5.48 7.10 -9.99
N GLU A 361 -4.95 8.33 -9.95
CA GLU A 361 -4.24 8.87 -8.78
C GLU A 361 -5.14 8.93 -7.54
N TYR A 362 -6.40 9.36 -7.72
CA TYR A 362 -7.38 9.39 -6.62
C TYR A 362 -7.79 7.99 -6.15
N MET A 363 -7.90 7.01 -7.05
CA MET A 363 -8.23 5.62 -6.70
C MET A 363 -7.06 4.88 -6.02
N LEU A 364 -5.81 5.24 -6.33
CA LEU A 364 -4.60 4.61 -5.79
C LEU A 364 -4.01 5.30 -4.54
N ASP A 365 -4.56 6.45 -4.13
CA ASP A 365 -4.09 7.23 -2.98
C ASP A 365 -2.62 7.66 -3.10
N VAL A 366 -2.24 8.19 -4.26
CA VAL A 366 -0.84 8.63 -4.53
C VAL A 366 -0.35 9.62 -3.48
N ASP A 367 -1.20 10.57 -3.09
CA ASP A 367 -0.91 11.61 -2.09
C ASP A 367 -0.98 11.09 -0.64
N SER A 368 -1.14 9.78 -0.40
CA SER A 368 -1.19 9.25 0.97
C SER A 368 0.13 9.42 1.72
N HIS A 369 1.24 9.50 0.99
CA HIS A 369 2.59 9.63 1.54
C HIS A 369 3.00 11.08 1.77
N MET A 370 2.25 12.02 1.22
CA MET A 370 2.44 13.43 1.56
C MET A 370 2.03 13.66 3.00
N TRP A 371 2.90 14.37 3.72
CA TRP A 371 2.65 14.72 5.09
C TRP A 371 1.46 15.71 5.17
N SER A 372 0.59 15.52 6.16
CA SER A 372 -0.56 16.39 6.44
C SER A 372 -0.71 16.55 7.95
N MET A 373 -0.88 17.79 8.41
CA MET A 373 -1.13 18.10 9.81
C MET A 373 -2.40 17.41 10.34
N ARG A 374 -3.48 17.42 9.55
CA ARG A 374 -4.77 16.79 9.90
C ARG A 374 -4.61 15.29 10.15
N ARG A 375 -3.97 14.57 9.22
CA ARG A 375 -3.71 13.13 9.37
C ARG A 375 -2.85 12.82 10.59
N SER A 376 -1.86 13.67 10.88
CA SER A 376 -1.01 13.56 12.07
C SER A 376 -1.82 13.71 13.37
N LYS A 377 -2.70 14.70 13.46
CA LYS A 377 -3.63 14.89 14.60
C LYS A 377 -4.60 13.72 14.76
N ALA A 378 -5.21 13.26 13.67
CA ALA A 378 -6.10 12.11 13.68
C ALA A 378 -5.40 10.85 14.25
N ASN A 379 -4.18 10.57 13.79
CA ASN A 379 -3.37 9.48 14.32
C ASN A 379 -3.00 9.66 15.80
N PHE A 380 -2.69 10.88 16.24
CA PHE A 380 -2.45 11.18 17.66
C PHE A 380 -3.68 10.87 18.54
N PHE A 381 -4.87 11.36 18.16
CA PHE A 381 -6.10 11.08 18.92
C PHE A 381 -6.46 9.60 18.93
N ARG A 382 -6.20 8.87 17.84
CA ARG A 382 -6.33 7.40 17.81
C ARG A 382 -5.47 6.75 18.89
N ILE A 383 -4.22 7.19 19.07
CA ILE A 383 -3.36 6.65 20.12
C ILE A 383 -3.88 7.00 21.52
N VAL A 384 -4.28 8.26 21.74
CA VAL A 384 -4.91 8.66 23.02
C VAL A 384 -6.12 7.78 23.33
N SER A 385 -6.93 7.44 22.32
CA SER A 385 -8.08 6.54 22.48
C SER A 385 -7.71 5.10 22.85
N LEU A 386 -6.48 4.65 22.57
CA LEU A 386 -6.01 3.34 23.06
C LEU A 386 -5.76 3.36 24.56
N PHE A 387 -5.26 4.48 25.08
CA PHE A 387 -4.98 4.64 26.50
C PHE A 387 -6.24 4.91 27.33
N SER A 388 -7.37 5.27 26.72
CA SER A 388 -8.63 5.50 27.46
C SER A 388 -9.08 4.28 28.26
N GLY A 389 -8.84 3.06 27.76
CA GLY A 389 -9.11 1.82 28.49
C GLY A 389 -8.25 1.69 29.75
N VAL A 390 -6.97 2.04 29.67
CA VAL A 390 -6.04 2.05 30.83
C VAL A 390 -6.46 3.12 31.83
N ILE A 391 -6.85 4.31 31.35
CA ILE A 391 -7.36 5.39 32.20
C ILE A 391 -8.65 4.96 32.90
N SER A 392 -9.56 4.26 32.20
CA SER A 392 -10.79 3.72 32.79
C SER A 392 -10.49 2.62 33.82
N MET A 393 -9.53 1.74 33.53
CA MET A 393 -9.08 0.70 34.46
C MET A 393 -8.44 1.31 35.72
N SER A 394 -7.61 2.35 35.56
CA SER A 394 -7.00 3.08 36.68
C SER A 394 -8.06 3.78 37.55
N ARG A 395 -9.07 4.39 36.93
CA ARG A 395 -10.22 4.95 37.65
C ARG A 395 -10.99 3.87 38.40
N TRP A 396 -11.31 2.76 37.76
CA TRP A 396 -12.00 1.62 38.39
C TRP A 396 -11.18 1.02 39.55
N LEU A 397 -9.87 0.87 39.39
CA LEU A 397 -8.97 0.44 40.46
C LEU A 397 -9.02 1.44 41.63
N GLY A 398 -9.06 2.74 41.33
CA GLY A 398 -9.31 3.78 42.31
C GLY A 398 -10.62 3.57 43.06
N GLU A 399 -11.72 3.26 42.37
CA GLU A 399 -13.02 2.96 43.02
C GLU A 399 -12.96 1.71 43.92
N VAL A 400 -12.21 0.69 43.51
CA VAL A 400 -11.96 -0.53 44.31
C VAL A 400 -11.16 -0.19 45.57
N CYS A 401 -10.10 0.61 45.46
CA CYS A 401 -9.27 1.05 46.59
C CYS A 401 -10.04 1.93 47.58
N HIS A 402 -11.00 2.74 47.11
CA HIS A 402 -11.88 3.55 47.96
C HIS A 402 -13.12 2.79 48.44
N TRP A 403 -13.22 1.48 48.20
CA TRP A 403 -14.31 0.62 48.67
C TRP A 403 -15.73 1.11 48.30
N LYS A 404 -15.87 1.77 47.15
CA LYS A 404 -17.16 2.34 46.71
C LYS A 404 -18.24 1.27 46.53
N ASN A 405 -17.85 0.05 46.12
CA ASN A 405 -18.71 -1.13 46.13
C ASN A 405 -18.00 -2.27 46.90
N PRO A 406 -18.41 -2.53 48.17
CA PRO A 406 -17.68 -3.42 49.06
C PRO A 406 -17.63 -4.86 48.55
N ALA A 407 -18.69 -5.37 47.91
CA ALA A 407 -18.71 -6.73 47.38
C ALA A 407 -17.66 -6.93 46.27
N THR A 408 -17.55 -5.97 45.34
CA THR A 408 -16.55 -6.03 44.27
C THR A 408 -15.13 -5.87 44.80
N SER A 409 -14.92 -5.00 45.80
CA SER A 409 -13.61 -4.84 46.43
C SER A 409 -13.16 -6.13 47.11
N ILE A 410 -14.04 -6.79 47.89
CA ILE A 410 -13.73 -8.08 48.53
C ILE A 410 -13.34 -9.12 47.47
N LEU A 411 -14.12 -9.25 46.39
CA LEU A 411 -13.83 -10.21 45.32
C LEU A 411 -12.46 -9.97 44.66
N VAL A 412 -12.10 -8.70 44.41
CA VAL A 412 -10.80 -8.34 43.84
C VAL A 412 -9.65 -8.66 44.80
N HIS A 413 -9.80 -8.42 46.10
CA HIS A 413 -8.78 -8.77 47.09
C HIS A 413 -8.60 -10.28 47.23
N VAL A 414 -9.70 -11.05 47.22
CA VAL A 414 -9.64 -12.53 47.22
C VAL A 414 -8.94 -13.03 45.97
N LEU A 415 -9.30 -12.51 44.79
CA LEU A 415 -8.63 -12.85 43.54
C LEU A 415 -7.14 -12.52 43.57
N LEU A 416 -6.78 -11.32 44.05
CA LEU A 416 -5.39 -10.89 44.18
C LEU A 416 -4.60 -11.80 45.12
N PHE A 417 -5.17 -12.16 46.27
CA PHE A 417 -4.57 -13.09 47.22
C PHE A 417 -4.30 -14.47 46.57
N ILE A 418 -5.30 -15.02 45.87
CA ILE A 418 -5.15 -16.30 45.14
C ILE A 418 -4.03 -16.21 44.09
N LEU A 419 -3.97 -15.13 43.31
CA LEU A 419 -2.95 -14.94 42.27
C LEU A 419 -1.54 -14.75 42.84
N ILE A 420 -1.41 -14.14 44.02
CA ILE A 420 -0.12 -14.01 44.73
C ILE A 420 0.33 -15.36 45.28
N CYS A 421 -0.58 -16.14 45.88
CA CYS A 421 -0.27 -17.48 46.39
C CYS A 421 0.05 -18.49 45.27
N TYR A 422 -0.58 -18.34 44.10
CA TYR A 422 -0.44 -19.23 42.96
C TYR A 422 -0.14 -18.43 41.68
N PRO A 423 1.09 -17.95 41.49
CA PRO A 423 1.47 -17.14 40.32
C PRO A 423 1.30 -17.91 38.99
N GLU A 424 1.28 -19.25 39.04
CA GLU A 424 0.98 -20.11 37.89
C GLU A 424 -0.41 -19.86 37.29
N LEU A 425 -1.36 -19.33 38.08
CA LEU A 425 -2.72 -19.01 37.64
C LEU A 425 -2.84 -17.64 36.94
N ILE A 426 -1.80 -16.80 36.94
CA ILE A 426 -1.86 -15.46 36.35
C ILE A 426 -2.15 -15.52 34.85
N LEU A 427 -1.36 -16.29 34.08
CA LEU A 427 -1.58 -16.40 32.64
C LEU A 427 -2.90 -17.10 32.28
N PRO A 428 -3.28 -18.25 32.90
CA PRO A 428 -4.58 -18.88 32.68
C PRO A 428 -5.76 -17.94 32.94
N THR A 429 -5.73 -17.18 34.04
CA THR A 429 -6.81 -16.24 34.36
C THR A 429 -6.91 -15.09 33.36
N ILE A 430 -5.78 -14.53 32.89
CA ILE A 430 -5.78 -13.51 31.82
C ILE A 430 -6.44 -14.05 30.55
N PHE A 431 -6.04 -15.24 30.08
CA PHE A 431 -6.63 -15.83 28.87
C PHE A 431 -8.11 -16.17 29.05
N LEU A 432 -8.52 -16.63 30.23
CA LEU A 432 -9.93 -16.86 30.55
C LEU A 432 -10.74 -15.57 30.52
N TYR A 433 -10.24 -14.47 31.10
CA TYR A 433 -10.91 -13.17 31.02
C TYR A 433 -11.03 -12.67 29.59
N MET A 434 -9.97 -12.81 28.77
CA MET A 434 -10.02 -12.46 27.35
C MET A 434 -11.09 -13.28 26.59
N PHE A 435 -11.23 -14.57 26.90
CA PHE A 435 -12.28 -15.43 26.36
C PHE A 435 -13.69 -14.96 26.76
N LEU A 436 -13.92 -14.69 28.05
CA LEU A 436 -15.21 -14.23 28.57
C LEU A 436 -15.60 -12.86 28.00
N ILE A 437 -14.67 -11.90 27.97
CA ILE A 437 -14.87 -10.58 27.36
C ILE A 437 -15.17 -10.73 25.86
N GLY A 438 -14.45 -11.62 25.17
CA GLY A 438 -14.69 -11.93 23.76
C GLY A 438 -16.12 -12.41 23.52
N ILE A 439 -16.60 -13.39 24.29
CA ILE A 439 -17.99 -13.87 24.20
C ILE A 439 -18.99 -12.77 24.53
N TRP A 440 -18.72 -11.97 25.56
CA TRP A 440 -19.59 -10.85 25.92
C TRP A 440 -19.72 -9.83 24.79
N ASN A 441 -18.61 -9.47 24.16
CA ASN A 441 -18.57 -8.52 23.05
C ASN A 441 -19.27 -9.03 21.78
N PHE A 442 -19.48 -10.33 21.63
CA PHE A 442 -20.21 -10.90 20.48
C PHE A 442 -21.64 -10.35 20.35
N ARG A 443 -22.26 -9.96 21.48
CA ARG A 443 -23.60 -9.35 21.52
C ARG A 443 -23.62 -7.94 20.94
N PHE A 444 -22.50 -7.21 21.05
CA PHE A 444 -22.33 -5.84 20.59
C PHE A 444 -21.55 -5.75 19.27
N ARG A 445 -21.44 -6.86 18.53
CA ARG A 445 -20.65 -6.92 17.30
C ARG A 445 -21.21 -5.97 16.22
N PRO A 446 -20.34 -5.31 15.43
CA PRO A 446 -20.77 -4.55 14.26
C PRO A 446 -21.47 -5.48 13.26
N ARG A 447 -22.65 -5.08 12.76
CA ARG A 447 -23.40 -5.86 11.75
C ARG A 447 -23.25 -5.35 10.33
N HIS A 448 -22.69 -4.15 10.17
CA HIS A 448 -22.49 -3.48 8.90
C HIS A 448 -21.01 -3.22 8.69
N PRO A 449 -20.51 -3.28 7.45
CA PRO A 449 -19.14 -2.93 7.15
C PRO A 449 -18.88 -1.47 7.55
N PRO A 450 -17.68 -1.15 8.05
CA PRO A 450 -17.35 0.21 8.45
C PRO A 450 -17.45 1.15 7.24
N HIS A 451 -18.08 2.31 7.44
CA HIS A 451 -18.04 3.40 6.47
C HIS A 451 -16.93 4.39 6.82
N MET A 452 -16.73 5.36 5.94
CA MET A 452 -15.79 6.46 6.17
C MET A 452 -16.24 7.30 7.38
N ASP A 453 -15.35 7.50 8.36
CA ASP A 453 -15.64 8.23 9.60
C ASP A 453 -14.95 9.60 9.58
N THR A 454 -15.77 10.65 9.54
CA THR A 454 -15.35 12.06 9.47
C THR A 454 -14.70 12.54 10.76
N LYS A 455 -15.19 12.07 11.91
CA LYS A 455 -14.66 12.42 13.24
C LYS A 455 -13.32 11.76 13.47
N LEU A 456 -13.22 10.46 13.12
CA LEU A 456 -11.96 9.73 13.20
C LEU A 456 -10.87 10.36 12.31
N SER A 457 -11.26 10.85 11.13
CA SER A 457 -10.35 11.51 10.18
C SER A 457 -9.95 12.94 10.56
N TRP A 458 -10.46 13.43 11.70
CA TRP A 458 -10.36 14.83 12.14
C TRP A 458 -10.80 15.82 11.07
N ALA A 459 -11.76 15.45 10.21
CA ALA A 459 -12.14 16.24 9.03
C ALA A 459 -13.16 17.35 9.33
N GLU A 460 -13.88 17.26 10.45
CA GLU A 460 -14.88 18.27 10.88
C GLU A 460 -14.26 19.44 11.66
N ALA A 461 -13.11 19.23 12.29
CA ALA A 461 -12.44 20.20 13.16
C ALA A 461 -11.12 20.74 12.55
N VAL A 462 -11.03 20.75 11.22
CA VAL A 462 -9.83 21.19 10.47
C VAL A 462 -9.79 22.70 10.39
N HIS A 463 -8.62 23.28 10.68
CA HIS A 463 -8.41 24.71 10.45
C HIS A 463 -8.15 24.97 8.95
N PRO A 464 -8.66 26.06 8.34
CA PRO A 464 -8.48 26.34 6.92
C PRO A 464 -7.03 26.31 6.43
N ASP A 465 -6.07 26.77 7.24
CA ASP A 465 -4.64 26.70 6.90
C ASP A 465 -4.08 25.26 6.86
N GLU A 466 -4.60 24.33 7.64
CA GLU A 466 -4.21 22.91 7.55
C GLU A 466 -4.70 22.28 6.25
N LEU A 467 -5.81 22.78 5.73
CA LEU A 467 -6.39 22.35 4.48
C LEU A 467 -5.63 22.93 3.29
N ASP A 468 -5.27 24.21 3.38
CA ASP A 468 -4.40 24.89 2.42
C ASP A 468 -3.01 24.24 2.33
N GLU A 469 -2.48 23.71 3.44
CA GLU A 469 -1.26 22.91 3.49
C GLU A 469 -1.41 21.56 2.75
N GLU A 470 -2.50 20.84 2.97
CA GLU A 470 -2.74 19.54 2.33
C GLU A 470 -2.96 19.64 0.80
N PHE A 471 -3.40 20.80 0.32
CA PHE A 471 -3.58 21.10 -1.11
C PHE A 471 -2.44 21.91 -1.75
N ASP A 472 -1.39 22.23 -0.99
CA ASP A 472 -0.22 22.93 -1.53
C ASP A 472 0.61 22.00 -2.44
N THR A 473 1.29 22.61 -3.41
CA THR A 473 2.20 21.87 -4.29
C THR A 473 3.48 21.52 -3.55
N PHE A 474 4.23 20.54 -4.09
CA PHE A 474 5.59 20.27 -3.65
C PHE A 474 6.57 20.50 -4.81
N PRO A 475 7.52 21.44 -4.73
CA PRO A 475 7.79 22.40 -3.64
C PRO A 475 6.64 23.39 -3.36
N THR A 476 6.63 23.95 -2.14
CA THR A 476 5.56 24.87 -1.67
C THR A 476 5.40 26.09 -2.57
N SER A 477 4.16 26.44 -2.88
CA SER A 477 3.81 27.66 -3.61
C SER A 477 3.70 28.90 -2.72
N LYS A 478 3.83 28.73 -1.39
CA LYS A 478 3.52 29.74 -0.38
C LYS A 478 4.73 30.60 -0.02
N GLN A 479 4.46 31.78 0.51
CA GLN A 479 5.48 32.73 0.98
C GLN A 479 6.26 32.17 2.18
N GLN A 480 7.52 32.62 2.32
CA GLN A 480 8.45 32.11 3.34
C GLN A 480 7.93 32.27 4.78
N ASP A 481 7.21 33.35 5.10
CA ASP A 481 6.66 33.56 6.44
C ASP A 481 5.59 32.55 6.83
N VAL A 482 4.73 32.17 5.87
CA VAL A 482 3.72 31.12 6.06
C VAL A 482 4.41 29.78 6.30
N VAL A 483 5.47 29.49 5.55
CA VAL A 483 6.27 28.27 5.72
C VAL A 483 6.94 28.24 7.10
N ARG A 484 7.47 29.37 7.58
CA ARG A 484 8.07 29.49 8.90
C ARG A 484 7.05 29.23 10.01
N MET A 485 5.88 29.85 9.93
CA MET A 485 4.77 29.61 10.87
C MET A 485 4.34 28.14 10.87
N ARG A 486 4.20 27.51 9.70
CA ARG A 486 3.87 26.08 9.57
C ARG A 486 4.96 25.21 10.19
N TYR A 487 6.22 25.53 9.97
CA TYR A 487 7.35 24.81 10.56
C TYR A 487 7.35 24.87 12.10
N ASP A 488 7.15 26.06 12.68
CA ASP A 488 7.10 26.21 14.14
C ASP A 488 5.91 25.45 14.74
N ARG A 489 4.75 25.47 14.06
CA ARG A 489 3.59 24.65 14.43
C ARG A 489 3.90 23.16 14.35
N ILE A 490 4.55 22.70 13.28
CA ILE A 490 4.98 21.31 13.13
C ILE A 490 5.89 20.93 14.29
N ARG A 491 6.84 21.77 14.67
CA ARG A 491 7.75 21.50 15.79
C ARG A 491 7.02 21.33 17.12
N SER A 492 6.01 22.18 17.38
CA SER A 492 5.14 22.08 18.56
C SER A 492 4.35 20.77 18.59
N VAL A 493 3.71 20.39 17.47
CA VAL A 493 2.92 19.16 17.37
C VAL A 493 3.82 17.92 17.37
N ALA A 494 4.95 17.96 16.66
CA ALA A 494 5.95 16.91 16.63
C ALA A 494 6.50 16.64 18.04
N GLY A 495 6.71 17.66 18.88
CA GLY A 495 7.10 17.45 20.29
C GLY A 495 6.06 16.64 21.08
N ARG A 496 4.76 16.83 20.81
CA ARG A 496 3.67 16.04 21.43
C ARG A 496 3.53 14.64 20.85
N ILE A 497 3.88 14.45 19.57
CA ILE A 497 3.84 13.16 18.87
C ILE A 497 5.13 12.35 19.12
N GLN A 498 6.26 12.99 19.37
CA GLN A 498 7.56 12.33 19.61
C GLN A 498 7.51 11.39 20.82
N THR A 499 6.61 11.64 21.77
CA THR A 499 6.35 10.76 22.91
C THR A 499 5.38 9.61 22.57
N VAL A 500 4.68 9.67 21.44
CA VAL A 500 3.51 8.83 21.11
C VAL A 500 3.49 8.52 19.59
N VAL A 501 4.16 7.43 19.18
CA VAL A 501 4.42 7.11 17.76
C VAL A 501 3.19 6.54 17.04
N GLY A 502 2.88 7.07 15.85
CA GLY A 502 1.76 6.70 14.96
C GLY A 502 1.53 5.19 14.76
N ASP A 503 2.60 4.42 14.57
CA ASP A 503 2.51 2.97 14.38
C ASP A 503 1.94 2.25 15.60
N MET A 504 2.14 2.81 16.80
CA MET A 504 1.56 2.28 18.04
C MET A 504 0.03 2.34 18.00
N ALA A 505 -0.57 3.34 17.33
CA ALA A 505 -2.01 3.44 17.15
C ALA A 505 -2.55 2.22 16.40
N THR A 506 -1.94 1.95 15.25
CA THR A 506 -2.36 0.86 14.37
C THR A 506 -2.13 -0.48 15.05
N GLN A 507 -1.01 -0.67 15.77
CA GLN A 507 -0.81 -1.91 16.53
C GLN A 507 -1.84 -2.02 17.67
N GLY A 508 -2.04 -1.00 18.50
CA GLY A 508 -3.00 -1.09 19.61
C GLY A 508 -4.44 -1.30 19.16
N GLU A 509 -4.86 -0.69 18.05
CA GLU A 509 -6.20 -0.91 17.47
C GLU A 509 -6.36 -2.34 16.94
N ARG A 510 -5.31 -2.94 16.36
CA ARG A 510 -5.32 -4.35 15.97
C ARG A 510 -5.43 -5.27 17.18
N PHE A 511 -4.82 -4.90 18.32
CA PHE A 511 -5.00 -5.64 19.57
C PHE A 511 -6.44 -5.54 20.08
N GLN A 512 -7.04 -4.34 20.08
CA GLN A 512 -8.45 -4.17 20.40
C GLN A 512 -9.36 -4.91 19.39
N ALA A 513 -8.93 -5.02 18.13
CA ALA A 513 -9.71 -5.68 17.08
C ALA A 513 -9.93 -7.17 17.39
N LEU A 514 -9.00 -7.82 18.09
CA LEU A 514 -9.09 -9.22 18.51
C LEU A 514 -10.41 -9.54 19.25
N LEU A 515 -10.84 -8.64 20.14
CA LEU A 515 -12.04 -8.80 20.96
C LEU A 515 -13.26 -8.02 20.45
N SER A 516 -13.10 -7.28 19.35
CA SER A 516 -14.14 -6.36 18.82
C SER A 516 -15.14 -7.02 17.88
N TRP A 517 -14.86 -8.23 17.38
CA TRP A 517 -15.63 -8.92 16.33
C TRP A 517 -15.76 -8.15 15.01
N ARG A 518 -14.87 -7.19 14.73
CA ARG A 518 -14.81 -6.51 13.42
C ARG A 518 -14.45 -7.43 12.27
N ASP A 519 -13.59 -8.40 12.55
CA ASP A 519 -13.33 -9.54 11.69
C ASP A 519 -13.87 -10.78 12.43
N PRO A 520 -15.08 -11.27 12.06
CA PRO A 520 -15.70 -12.38 12.77
C PRO A 520 -14.85 -13.65 12.79
N ARG A 521 -14.06 -13.88 11.74
CA ARG A 521 -13.24 -15.08 11.56
C ARG A 521 -12.01 -14.99 12.46
N ALA A 522 -11.30 -13.87 12.42
CA ALA A 522 -10.12 -13.66 13.24
C ALA A 522 -10.47 -13.63 14.74
N SER A 523 -11.51 -12.88 15.14
CA SER A 523 -11.95 -12.84 16.55
C SER A 523 -12.36 -14.23 17.06
N SER A 524 -13.05 -15.03 16.24
CA SER A 524 -13.40 -16.41 16.61
C SER A 524 -12.17 -17.28 16.83
N LEU A 525 -11.20 -17.26 15.91
CA LEU A 525 -9.94 -18.01 16.06
C LEU A 525 -9.18 -17.60 17.32
N PHE A 526 -9.14 -16.30 17.62
CA PHE A 526 -8.47 -15.78 18.79
C PHE A 526 -9.15 -16.20 20.09
N ILE A 527 -10.48 -16.15 20.16
CA ILE A 527 -11.25 -16.56 21.35
C ILE A 527 -11.05 -18.06 21.63
N VAL A 528 -11.11 -18.90 20.58
CA VAL A 528 -10.81 -20.34 20.72
C VAL A 528 -9.37 -20.55 21.19
N PHE A 529 -8.41 -19.81 20.62
CA PHE A 529 -7.03 -19.83 21.08
C PHE A 529 -6.90 -19.43 22.56
N CYS A 530 -7.60 -18.39 23.02
CA CYS A 530 -7.60 -18.00 24.43
C CYS A 530 -8.13 -19.12 25.34
N LEU A 531 -9.19 -19.82 24.95
CA LEU A 531 -9.71 -20.95 25.72
C LEU A 531 -8.69 -22.10 25.78
N CYS A 532 -8.13 -22.50 24.63
CA CYS A 532 -7.12 -23.56 24.58
C CYS A 532 -5.86 -23.18 25.37
N ALA A 533 -5.40 -21.93 25.27
CA ALA A 533 -4.25 -21.41 26.01
C ALA A 533 -4.53 -21.38 27.52
N ALA A 534 -5.73 -20.99 27.95
CA ALA A 534 -6.12 -21.03 29.35
C ALA A 534 -6.05 -22.45 29.92
N ILE A 535 -6.61 -23.44 29.19
CA ILE A 535 -6.57 -24.86 29.58
C ILE A 535 -5.13 -25.39 29.59
N ALA A 536 -4.36 -25.14 28.53
CA ALA A 536 -3.00 -25.65 28.41
C ALA A 536 -2.06 -25.07 29.49
N LEU A 537 -2.16 -23.77 29.77
CA LEU A 537 -1.36 -23.11 30.81
C LEU A 537 -1.82 -23.45 32.22
N TYR A 538 -3.08 -23.86 32.40
CA TYR A 538 -3.56 -24.37 33.69
C TYR A 538 -2.98 -25.76 33.99
N VAL A 539 -2.87 -26.62 32.97
CA VAL A 539 -2.34 -27.99 33.13
C VAL A 539 -0.81 -28.03 33.13
N THR A 540 -0.16 -27.09 32.42
CA THR A 540 1.31 -27.10 32.25
C THR A 540 1.98 -26.24 33.31
N PRO A 541 2.95 -26.77 34.08
CA PRO A 541 3.73 -25.97 35.02
C PRO A 541 4.44 -24.79 34.34
N PHE A 542 4.40 -23.62 34.97
CA PHE A 542 4.98 -22.38 34.42
C PHE A 542 6.47 -22.52 34.03
N LYS A 543 7.23 -23.31 34.80
CA LYS A 543 8.65 -23.62 34.55
C LYS A 543 8.88 -24.25 33.17
N ILE A 544 7.99 -25.14 32.74
CA ILE A 544 8.10 -25.80 31.41
C ILE A 544 7.85 -24.77 30.30
N VAL A 545 6.86 -23.90 30.48
CA VAL A 545 6.56 -22.82 29.53
C VAL A 545 7.76 -21.90 29.34
N VAL A 546 8.38 -21.46 30.45
CA VAL A 546 9.59 -20.63 30.43
C VAL A 546 10.76 -21.35 29.78
N LEU A 547 10.97 -22.63 30.07
CA LEU A 547 12.04 -23.44 29.47
C LEU A 547 11.87 -23.54 27.95
N VAL A 548 10.68 -23.92 27.48
CA VAL A 548 10.38 -24.05 26.04
C VAL A 548 10.50 -22.70 25.33
N ALA A 549 9.96 -21.64 25.93
CA ALA A 549 10.08 -20.28 25.38
C ALA A 549 11.56 -19.85 25.32
N GLY A 550 12.33 -20.06 26.39
CA GLY A 550 13.75 -19.75 26.46
C GLY A 550 14.55 -20.45 25.37
N LEU A 551 14.36 -21.76 25.20
CA LEU A 551 15.00 -22.54 24.13
C LEU A 551 14.60 -22.05 22.74
N TYR A 552 13.33 -21.68 22.54
CA TYR A 552 12.85 -21.13 21.27
C TYR A 552 13.48 -19.76 20.95
N PHE A 553 13.62 -18.87 21.93
CA PHE A 553 14.23 -17.54 21.75
C PHE A 553 15.75 -17.63 21.55
N LEU A 554 16.42 -18.48 22.32
CA LEU A 554 17.86 -18.69 22.25
C LEU A 554 18.29 -19.61 21.09
N ARG A 555 17.34 -20.10 20.28
CA ARG A 555 17.65 -20.97 19.14
C ARG A 555 18.67 -20.33 18.20
N HIS A 556 19.58 -21.18 17.72
CA HIS A 556 20.66 -20.78 16.82
C HIS A 556 20.11 -20.06 15.57
N PRO A 557 20.80 -19.01 15.06
CA PRO A 557 20.32 -18.22 13.91
C PRO A 557 19.97 -19.04 12.65
N ARG A 558 20.62 -20.19 12.45
CA ARG A 558 20.28 -21.14 11.34
C ARG A 558 18.85 -21.68 11.42
N PHE A 559 18.26 -21.78 12.62
CA PHE A 559 16.88 -22.20 12.82
C PHE A 559 15.90 -21.01 12.92
N ARG A 560 16.39 -19.78 12.74
CA ARG A 560 15.54 -18.59 12.67
C ARG A 560 15.09 -18.40 11.22
N SER A 561 13.80 -18.60 10.97
CA SER A 561 13.20 -18.24 9.69
C SER A 561 13.23 -16.72 9.51
N LYS A 562 13.59 -16.26 8.32
CA LYS A 562 13.46 -14.85 7.90
C LYS A 562 12.00 -14.44 7.66
N MET A 563 11.08 -15.41 7.62
CA MET A 563 9.66 -15.15 7.44
C MET A 563 9.02 -14.68 8.76
N PRO A 564 8.00 -13.80 8.69
CA PRO A 564 7.23 -13.42 9.87
C PRO A 564 6.57 -14.64 10.53
N SER A 565 6.50 -14.62 11.86
CA SER A 565 5.88 -15.67 12.67
C SER A 565 4.36 -15.72 12.46
N VAL A 566 3.76 -16.87 12.74
CA VAL A 566 2.30 -17.07 12.64
C VAL A 566 1.51 -16.01 13.42
N PRO A 567 1.84 -15.69 14.70
CA PRO A 567 1.14 -14.62 15.43
C PRO A 567 1.34 -13.23 14.80
N SER A 568 2.54 -12.95 14.27
CA SER A 568 2.80 -11.69 13.59
C SER A 568 1.98 -11.54 12.30
N ASN A 569 1.85 -12.61 11.53
CA ASN A 569 1.02 -12.66 10.33
C ASN A 569 -0.46 -12.45 10.67
N PHE A 570 -0.94 -13.17 11.68
CA PHE A 570 -2.30 -13.05 12.18
C PHE A 570 -2.60 -11.61 12.59
N PHE A 571 -1.70 -10.98 13.35
CA PHE A 571 -1.89 -9.61 13.82
C PHE A 571 -1.89 -8.57 12.68
N ARG A 572 -0.97 -8.70 11.71
CA ARG A 572 -0.90 -7.79 10.57
C ARG A 572 -2.14 -7.84 9.67
N ARG A 573 -2.89 -8.93 9.72
CA ARG A 573 -4.11 -9.18 8.95
C ARG A 573 -5.38 -8.61 9.60
N LEU A 574 -5.31 -8.21 10.87
CA LEU A 574 -6.45 -7.63 11.57
C LEU A 574 -6.79 -6.23 11.05
N PRO A 575 -8.09 -5.89 10.96
CA PRO A 575 -8.53 -4.56 10.55
C PRO A 575 -8.10 -3.51 11.56
N ALA A 576 -7.74 -2.32 11.07
CA ALA A 576 -7.44 -1.15 11.89
C ALA A 576 -8.51 -0.07 11.66
N ARG A 577 -8.68 0.89 12.58
CA ARG A 577 -9.62 2.01 12.35
C ARG A 577 -9.15 2.93 11.23
N ALA A 578 -7.87 2.88 10.88
CA ALA A 578 -7.34 3.55 9.69
C ALA A 578 -8.13 3.24 8.40
N ASP A 579 -8.79 2.07 8.31
CA ASP A 579 -9.61 1.69 7.16
C ASP A 579 -10.79 2.64 6.90
N SER A 580 -11.23 3.34 7.95
CA SER A 580 -12.33 4.31 7.93
C SER A 580 -11.84 5.75 7.80
N MET A 581 -10.55 5.99 7.56
CA MET A 581 -9.99 7.35 7.42
C MET A 581 -10.05 7.88 5.98
N LEU A 582 -10.30 9.19 5.87
CA LEU A 582 -10.36 9.97 4.62
C LEU A 582 -8.98 10.18 3.98
#